data_AF-A0A2I4AK02-F1
#
_entry.id   AF-A0A2I4AK02-F1
#
_cell.length_a   1.000
_cell.length_b   1.000
_cell.length_c   1.000
_cell.angle_alpha   90.00
_cell.angle_beta   90.00
_cell.angle_gamma   90.00
#
_symmetry.space_group_name_H-M   'P 1'
#
loop_
_entity.id
_entity.type
_entity.pdbx_description
1 polymer ?
#
loop_
_entity_poly.entity_id
_entity_poly.type
_entity_poly.pdbx_seq_one_letter_code
_entity_poly.pdbx_strand_id
1 'polypeptide(L)'
;MDRTGSLVLVPVLLLLCTGHTRTSAETFKACLMGQGPDCTLVQSKEDDFDWEKGDPRDRPTSNPWIPSGNSFLFVNTSGRYSGQRAQLLLPPLKENDTHCITFQFYQAGGREGTGPATLNVYVKENNSPLGIPIFNSSGPAYHIWKVVELAVSTFWPNYYQVVFEAVSSGQRGVLAIKDITLEGHQCINTPHFLHIKGVEVNAGQTATFHCTVNGQPQGNLLLHLQGM
;
A
#
# COMPACT_ATOMS: atom_id res chain seq x y z
N MET A 1 -13.23 -51.75 61.28
CA MET A 1 -14.36 -52.40 60.57
C MET A 1 -14.35 -51.88 59.15
N ASP A 2 -13.64 -52.63 58.31
CA ASP A 2 -13.55 -52.43 56.88
C ASP A 2 -14.89 -52.63 56.18
N ARG A 3 -15.19 -51.78 55.20
CA ARG A 3 -16.02 -52.13 54.04
C ARG A 3 -15.52 -51.41 52.77
N THR A 4 -14.75 -52.17 52.00
CA THR A 4 -14.73 -52.29 50.54
C THR A 4 -15.65 -51.37 49.70
N GLY A 5 -15.01 -50.55 48.85
CA GLY A 5 -15.06 -50.68 47.37
C GLY A 5 -16.23 -50.09 46.59
N SER A 6 -15.95 -49.08 45.76
CA SER A 6 -16.26 -49.12 44.31
C SER A 6 -15.57 -47.98 43.56
N LEU A 7 -14.85 -48.35 42.50
CA LEU A 7 -14.15 -47.48 41.55
C LEU A 7 -15.15 -46.90 40.53
N VAL A 8 -15.11 -45.58 40.33
CA VAL A 8 -15.65 -44.96 39.12
C VAL A 8 -14.60 -44.00 38.57
N LEU A 9 -14.11 -44.31 37.38
CA LEU A 9 -13.11 -43.57 36.61
C LEU A 9 -13.85 -42.54 35.74
N VAL A 10 -13.55 -41.25 35.88
CA VAL A 10 -13.90 -40.23 34.86
C VAL A 10 -12.70 -39.28 34.71
N PRO A 11 -12.03 -39.23 33.54
CA PRO A 11 -11.00 -38.24 33.23
C PRO A 11 -11.66 -36.95 32.70
N VAL A 12 -10.91 -35.84 32.63
CA VAL A 12 -11.14 -34.55 31.91
C VAL A 12 -10.72 -33.40 32.85
N LEU A 13 -9.92 -32.38 32.51
CA LEU A 13 -9.09 -32.02 31.36
C LEU A 13 -8.32 -30.79 31.86
N LEU A 14 -6.98 -30.79 31.85
CA LEU A 14 -6.19 -29.58 32.15
C LEU A 14 -6.33 -28.61 30.97
N LEU A 15 -6.99 -27.46 31.17
CA LEU A 15 -6.84 -26.30 30.28
C LEU A 15 -5.78 -25.35 30.84
N LEU A 16 -4.57 -25.44 30.26
CA LEU A 16 -3.61 -24.35 30.24
C LEU A 16 -3.92 -23.49 29.00
N CYS A 17 -4.63 -22.38 29.18
CA CYS A 17 -4.77 -21.37 28.13
C CYS A 17 -3.59 -20.40 28.20
N THR A 18 -2.48 -20.76 27.56
CA THR A 18 -1.48 -19.77 27.11
C THR A 18 -2.03 -19.07 25.88
N GLY A 19 -2.72 -17.95 26.09
CA GLY A 19 -3.11 -17.06 25.01
C GLY A 19 -1.91 -16.27 24.51
N HIS A 20 -1.26 -16.76 23.46
CA HIS A 20 -0.41 -15.95 22.58
C HIS A 20 -0.89 -16.22 21.14
N THR A 21 -1.89 -15.46 20.69
CA THR A 21 -2.17 -15.32 19.27
C THR A 21 -1.08 -14.44 18.67
N ARG A 22 0.03 -15.06 18.28
CA ARG A 22 1.00 -14.45 17.37
C ARG A 22 0.42 -14.62 15.98
N THR A 23 -0.32 -13.61 15.50
CA THR A 23 -0.79 -13.53 14.12
C THR A 23 0.43 -13.61 13.20
N SER A 24 0.42 -14.62 12.35
CA SER A 24 1.42 -14.84 11.32
C SER A 24 1.44 -13.64 10.37
N ALA A 25 2.64 -13.14 10.03
CA ALA A 25 2.78 -12.13 9.00
C ALA A 25 2.43 -12.78 7.66
N GLU A 26 1.21 -12.56 7.17
CA GLU A 26 0.83 -13.01 5.84
C GLU A 26 1.55 -12.15 4.82
N THR A 27 2.51 -12.78 4.16
CA THR A 27 3.34 -12.17 3.14
C THR A 27 2.65 -12.36 1.79
N PHE A 28 2.26 -11.26 1.12
CA PHE A 28 1.53 -11.30 -0.14
C PHE A 28 2.50 -11.37 -1.32
N LYS A 29 2.35 -12.37 -2.19
CA LYS A 29 3.08 -12.41 -3.46
C LYS A 29 2.30 -11.61 -4.51
N ALA A 30 2.79 -10.44 -4.89
CA ALA A 30 2.36 -9.75 -6.11
C ALA A 30 3.59 -9.54 -6.98
N CYS A 31 3.61 -10.17 -8.15
CA CYS A 31 4.74 -10.05 -9.06
C CYS A 31 4.70 -8.70 -9.77
N LEU A 32 5.66 -7.83 -9.48
CA LEU A 32 6.00 -6.75 -10.41
C LEU A 32 6.57 -7.40 -11.67
N MET A 33 6.09 -7.04 -12.86
CA MET A 33 6.69 -7.52 -14.11
C MET A 33 8.20 -7.19 -14.09
N GLY A 34 9.05 -8.20 -14.38
CA GLY A 34 10.51 -8.03 -14.44
C GLY A 34 11.29 -8.37 -13.17
N GLN A 35 10.64 -8.53 -12.01
CA GLN A 35 11.31 -9.02 -10.80
C GLN A 35 11.19 -10.54 -10.67
N GLY A 36 12.27 -11.18 -10.20
CA GLY A 36 12.36 -12.64 -10.01
C GLY A 36 11.33 -13.20 -9.01
N PRO A 37 11.34 -14.51 -8.71
CA PRO A 37 10.34 -15.21 -7.89
C PRO A 37 10.12 -14.70 -6.45
N ASP A 38 10.88 -13.68 -6.02
CA ASP A 38 10.89 -13.08 -4.68
C ASP A 38 10.18 -11.71 -4.60
N CYS A 39 9.22 -11.41 -5.49
CA CYS A 39 8.35 -10.23 -5.43
C CYS A 39 7.38 -10.30 -4.24
N THR A 40 7.93 -9.99 -3.08
CA THR A 40 7.29 -10.24 -1.80
C THR A 40 6.83 -8.92 -1.22
N LEU A 41 5.52 -8.68 -1.27
CA LEU A 41 4.92 -7.54 -0.60
C LEU A 41 4.82 -7.81 0.89
N VAL A 42 5.13 -6.79 1.68
CA VAL A 42 5.21 -6.89 3.14
C VAL A 42 4.12 -6.03 3.75
N GLN A 43 3.27 -6.62 4.59
CA GLN A 43 2.35 -5.87 5.44
C GLN A 43 3.11 -5.22 6.58
N SER A 44 2.73 -4.00 6.93
CA SER A 44 3.18 -3.41 8.17
C SER A 44 2.59 -4.16 9.37
N LYS A 45 3.24 -4.04 10.52
CA LYS A 45 2.74 -4.53 11.82
C LYS A 45 2.49 -3.40 12.80
N GLU A 46 2.76 -2.17 12.36
CA GLU A 46 2.73 -0.96 13.18
C GLU A 46 1.51 -0.09 12.83
N ASP A 47 0.54 -0.66 12.12
CA ASP A 47 -0.72 -0.06 11.68
C ASP A 47 -1.93 -0.78 12.30
N ASP A 48 -3.14 -0.41 11.87
CA ASP A 48 -4.37 -0.77 12.57
C ASP A 48 -5.05 -2.04 12.03
N PHE A 49 -4.84 -2.35 10.75
CA PHE A 49 -5.39 -3.54 10.08
C PHE A 49 -4.64 -3.86 8.79
N ASP A 50 -4.95 -4.99 8.17
CA ASP A 50 -4.22 -5.54 7.04
C ASP A 50 -4.96 -5.42 5.70
N TRP A 51 -4.19 -5.33 4.61
CA TRP A 51 -4.64 -5.69 3.26
C TRP A 51 -4.93 -7.19 3.14
N GLU A 52 -5.89 -7.55 2.30
CA GLU A 52 -6.35 -8.92 2.06
C GLU A 52 -6.24 -9.24 0.57
N LYS A 53 -6.02 -10.52 0.24
CA LYS A 53 -6.03 -10.98 -1.15
C LYS A 53 -7.46 -11.29 -1.59
N GLY A 54 -7.92 -10.62 -2.63
CA GLY A 54 -9.17 -10.95 -3.32
C GLY A 54 -8.93 -11.91 -4.48
N ASP A 55 -9.71 -12.99 -4.55
CA ASP A 55 -9.70 -13.92 -5.68
C ASP A 55 -10.86 -13.61 -6.66
N PRO A 56 -10.62 -13.54 -7.99
CA PRO A 56 -11.64 -13.48 -9.04
C PRO A 56 -12.81 -14.45 -8.88
N ARG A 57 -12.51 -15.64 -8.35
CA ARG A 57 -13.45 -16.76 -8.24
C ARG A 57 -14.33 -16.63 -7.01
N ASP A 58 -13.83 -15.94 -5.99
CA ASP A 58 -14.61 -15.45 -4.86
C ASP A 58 -15.38 -14.21 -5.29
N ARG A 59 -16.28 -14.37 -6.26
CA ARG A 59 -17.42 -13.46 -6.32
C ARG A 59 -18.18 -13.69 -5.03
N PRO A 60 -18.22 -12.76 -4.08
CA PRO A 60 -19.12 -12.94 -2.98
C PRO A 60 -20.49 -12.54 -3.54
N THR A 61 -21.39 -13.51 -3.65
CA THR A 61 -22.82 -13.22 -3.50
C THR A 61 -23.10 -12.44 -2.19
N SER A 62 -22.12 -12.32 -1.29
CA SER A 62 -22.17 -11.62 0.00
C SER A 62 -21.70 -10.15 0.04
N ASN A 63 -20.96 -9.61 -0.96
CA ASN A 63 -20.52 -8.19 -0.93
C ASN A 63 -20.46 -7.57 -2.34
N PRO A 64 -21.39 -6.66 -2.69
CA PRO A 64 -21.47 -6.04 -4.02
C PRO A 64 -20.33 -5.05 -4.33
N TRP A 65 -19.52 -4.66 -3.33
CA TRP A 65 -18.42 -3.72 -3.53
C TRP A 65 -17.12 -4.36 -4.00
N ILE A 66 -17.00 -5.69 -3.89
CA ILE A 66 -15.78 -6.39 -4.30
C ILE A 66 -15.70 -6.43 -5.84
N PRO A 67 -14.58 -5.96 -6.45
CA PRO A 67 -14.45 -5.95 -7.89
C PRO A 67 -14.37 -7.37 -8.45
N SER A 68 -14.92 -7.58 -9.65
CA SER A 68 -14.80 -8.84 -10.38
C SER A 68 -13.57 -8.84 -11.31
N GLY A 69 -13.06 -10.02 -11.63
CA GLY A 69 -11.91 -10.20 -12.52
C GLY A 69 -10.61 -10.56 -11.79
N ASN A 70 -9.45 -10.37 -12.43
CA ASN A 70 -8.11 -10.78 -11.97
C ASN A 70 -7.83 -10.55 -10.48
N SER A 71 -6.90 -11.33 -9.90
CA SER A 71 -6.47 -11.19 -8.50
C SER A 71 -6.05 -9.76 -8.16
N PHE A 72 -6.50 -9.29 -7.01
CA PHE A 72 -6.21 -7.97 -6.47
C PHE A 72 -5.94 -8.07 -4.98
N LEU A 73 -5.37 -7.01 -4.42
CA LEU A 73 -5.30 -6.80 -2.98
C LEU A 73 -6.34 -5.76 -2.62
N PHE A 74 -7.00 -5.89 -1.48
CA PHE A 74 -8.00 -4.94 -1.03
C PHE A 74 -8.03 -4.80 0.47
N VAL A 75 -8.60 -3.70 0.92
CA VAL A 75 -8.97 -3.49 2.31
C VAL A 75 -10.49 -3.44 2.43
N ASN A 76 -11.03 -4.15 3.42
CA ASN A 76 -12.41 -4.01 3.82
C ASN A 76 -12.53 -2.95 4.94
N THR A 77 -13.18 -1.84 4.61
CA THR A 77 -13.37 -0.72 5.54
C THR A 77 -14.61 -0.90 6.43
N SER A 78 -15.40 -1.95 6.19
CA SER A 78 -16.60 -2.24 6.98
C SER A 78 -16.24 -2.51 8.44
N GLY A 79 -16.76 -1.68 9.34
CA GLY A 79 -16.46 -1.79 10.77
C GLY A 79 -15.13 -1.16 11.19
N ARG A 80 -14.42 -0.48 10.28
CA ARG A 80 -13.24 0.32 10.60
C ARG A 80 -13.63 1.73 10.98
N TYR A 81 -12.89 2.34 11.89
CA TYR A 81 -13.06 3.73 12.31
C TYR A 81 -12.29 4.68 11.39
N SER A 82 -12.77 5.92 11.34
CA SER A 82 -12.07 6.98 10.60
C SER A 82 -10.65 7.16 11.17
N GLY A 83 -9.67 7.23 10.27
CA GLY A 83 -8.26 7.41 10.62
C GLY A 83 -7.49 6.11 10.86
N GLN A 84 -8.14 4.94 10.91
CA GLN A 84 -7.43 3.66 10.94
C GLN A 84 -6.71 3.40 9.62
N ARG A 85 -5.52 2.81 9.70
CA ARG A 85 -4.59 2.65 8.59
C ARG A 85 -4.21 1.19 8.33
N ALA A 86 -3.95 0.88 7.07
CA ALA A 86 -3.34 -0.36 6.62
C ALA A 86 -2.25 -0.06 5.58
N GLN A 87 -1.05 -0.57 5.79
CA GLN A 87 0.16 -0.27 5.04
C GLN A 87 0.74 -1.54 4.41
N LEU A 88 0.99 -1.46 3.11
CA LEU A 88 1.58 -2.51 2.30
C LEU A 88 2.82 -1.96 1.60
N LEU A 89 3.94 -2.64 1.77
CA LEU A 89 5.25 -2.19 1.34
C LEU A 89 5.78 -3.05 0.21
N LEU A 90 6.30 -2.39 -0.84
CA LEU A 90 7.08 -3.06 -1.88
C LEU A 90 8.45 -3.47 -1.32
N PRO A 91 9.13 -4.46 -1.94
CA PRO A 91 10.54 -4.66 -1.69
C PRO A 91 11.33 -3.39 -2.07
N PRO A 92 12.48 -3.12 -1.42
CA PRO A 92 13.35 -2.02 -1.81
C PRO A 92 13.78 -2.12 -3.29
N LEU A 93 13.58 -1.04 -4.04
CA LEU A 93 13.90 -0.91 -5.46
C LEU A 93 15.26 -0.22 -5.64
N LYS A 94 16.09 -0.76 -6.54
CA LYS A 94 17.51 -0.40 -6.73
C LYS A 94 17.82 -0.23 -8.22
N GLU A 95 17.04 0.60 -8.89
CA GLU A 95 17.12 0.76 -10.33
C GLU A 95 18.31 1.64 -10.75
N ASN A 96 18.97 1.29 -11.86
CA ASN A 96 20.06 2.07 -12.45
C ASN A 96 19.56 3.06 -13.51
N ASP A 97 18.51 2.65 -14.24
CA ASP A 97 17.97 3.38 -15.39
C ASP A 97 16.59 3.99 -15.07
N THR A 98 16.16 4.93 -15.90
CA THR A 98 14.81 5.51 -15.85
C THR A 98 13.76 4.41 -15.98
N HIS A 99 12.80 4.42 -15.05
CA HIS A 99 11.75 3.41 -14.95
C HIS A 99 10.42 4.05 -14.56
N CYS A 100 9.33 3.33 -14.75
CA CYS A 100 7.99 3.75 -14.36
C CYS A 100 7.37 2.69 -13.46
N ILE A 101 6.83 3.10 -12.31
CA ILE A 101 5.96 2.21 -11.54
C ILE A 101 4.52 2.49 -11.96
N THR A 102 3.78 1.45 -12.32
CA THR A 102 2.35 1.58 -12.60
C THR A 102 1.55 0.67 -11.68
N PHE A 103 0.34 1.09 -11.35
CA PHE A 103 -0.64 0.24 -10.67
C PHE A 103 -2.06 0.73 -10.98
N GLN A 104 -3.05 -0.10 -10.69
CA GLN A 104 -4.45 0.28 -10.74
C GLN A 104 -5.06 0.27 -9.35
N PHE A 105 -5.92 1.24 -9.04
CA PHE A 105 -6.72 1.23 -7.82
C PHE A 105 -8.22 1.36 -8.11
N TYR A 106 -9.03 0.85 -7.18
CA TYR A 106 -10.48 0.80 -7.25
C TYR A 106 -11.09 1.14 -5.89
N GLN A 107 -12.18 1.89 -5.89
CA GLN A 107 -12.93 2.22 -4.68
C GLN A 107 -14.43 2.05 -4.90
N ALA A 108 -15.09 1.43 -3.93
CA ALA A 108 -16.53 1.19 -3.94
C ALA A 108 -17.13 1.22 -2.53
N GLY A 109 -18.36 1.73 -2.42
CA GLY A 109 -18.99 2.02 -1.14
C GLY A 109 -18.75 3.47 -0.71
N GLY A 110 -18.86 3.74 0.58
CA GLY A 110 -18.93 5.10 1.10
C GLY A 110 -20.35 5.65 1.17
N ARG A 111 -20.45 6.95 1.43
CA ARG A 111 -21.70 7.75 1.31
C ARG A 111 -21.51 8.76 0.19
N GLU A 112 -22.59 9.35 -0.31
CA GLU A 112 -22.51 10.37 -1.37
C GLU A 112 -21.42 11.42 -1.06
N GLY A 113 -20.49 11.58 -2.01
CA GLY A 113 -19.38 12.54 -1.91
C GLY A 113 -18.18 12.09 -1.07
N THR A 114 -18.24 10.99 -0.31
CA THR A 114 -17.14 10.52 0.54
C THR A 114 -16.83 9.04 0.31
N GLY A 115 -15.64 8.75 -0.24
CA GLY A 115 -15.17 7.39 -0.44
C GLY A 115 -14.95 6.61 0.87
N PRO A 116 -14.84 5.27 0.81
CA PRO A 116 -14.68 4.40 1.98
C PRO A 116 -13.31 4.50 2.67
N ALA A 117 -12.29 4.87 1.89
CA ALA A 117 -10.93 5.11 2.36
C ALA A 117 -10.21 6.06 1.40
N THR A 118 -9.12 6.65 1.86
CA THR A 118 -8.14 7.34 1.02
C THR A 118 -6.94 6.41 0.80
N LEU A 119 -6.54 6.22 -0.46
CA LEU A 119 -5.27 5.60 -0.81
C LEU A 119 -4.19 6.68 -0.82
N ASN A 120 -3.20 6.57 0.06
CA ASN A 120 -1.97 7.34 0.01
C ASN A 120 -0.84 6.46 -0.53
N VAL A 121 0.08 7.06 -1.29
CA VAL A 121 1.32 6.40 -1.71
C VAL A 121 2.50 7.23 -1.28
N TYR A 122 3.47 6.56 -0.65
CA TYR A 122 4.70 7.17 -0.16
C TYR A 122 5.91 6.55 -0.83
N VAL A 123 6.99 7.32 -0.90
CA VAL A 123 8.32 6.86 -1.30
C VAL A 123 9.28 7.19 -0.17
N LYS A 124 9.94 6.15 0.36
CA LYS A 124 11.01 6.28 1.38
C LYS A 124 12.36 6.00 0.72
N GLU A 125 13.25 6.96 0.70
CA GLU A 125 14.63 6.77 0.22
C GLU A 125 15.52 6.28 1.37
N ASN A 126 16.38 5.28 1.15
CA ASN A 126 17.43 4.85 2.07
C ASN A 126 16.98 4.63 3.54
N ASN A 127 15.81 4.01 3.75
CA ASN A 127 15.18 3.84 5.07
C ASN A 127 14.86 5.15 5.83
N SER A 128 14.73 6.27 5.14
CA SER A 128 14.23 7.50 5.73
C SER A 128 12.81 7.32 6.31
N PRO A 129 12.40 8.20 7.25
CA PRO A 129 11.04 8.19 7.78
C PRO A 129 9.98 8.29 6.68
N LEU A 130 8.77 7.81 6.97
CA LEU A 130 7.62 7.95 6.09
C LEU A 130 7.27 9.45 5.98
N GLY A 131 7.68 10.08 4.87
CA GLY A 131 7.50 11.50 4.59
C GLY A 131 6.06 11.87 4.24
N ILE A 132 5.87 12.78 3.28
CA ILE A 132 4.54 13.15 2.78
C ILE A 132 4.08 12.18 1.68
N PRO A 133 2.76 11.97 1.49
CA PRO A 133 2.30 11.16 0.37
C PRO A 133 2.57 11.88 -0.95
N ILE A 134 3.14 11.17 -1.91
CA ILE A 134 3.39 11.65 -3.28
C ILE A 134 2.16 11.50 -4.18
N PHE A 135 1.18 10.71 -3.74
CA PHE A 135 -0.11 10.53 -4.38
C PHE A 135 -1.17 10.30 -3.30
N ASN A 136 -2.35 10.87 -3.51
CA ASN A 136 -3.54 10.52 -2.76
C ASN A 136 -4.75 10.34 -3.67
N SER A 137 -5.61 9.37 -3.36
CA SER A 137 -6.88 9.23 -4.06
C SER A 137 -7.83 10.33 -3.59
N SER A 138 -8.05 11.35 -4.41
CA SER A 138 -9.07 12.37 -4.18
C SER A 138 -10.41 12.02 -4.86
N GLY A 139 -11.51 12.47 -4.28
CA GLY A 139 -12.84 12.39 -4.86
C GLY A 139 -13.67 11.17 -4.42
N PRO A 140 -14.92 11.06 -4.89
CA PRO A 140 -15.82 10.00 -4.45
C PRO A 140 -15.50 8.66 -5.12
N ALA A 141 -16.03 7.58 -4.54
CA ALA A 141 -15.91 6.23 -5.08
C ALA A 141 -16.76 6.09 -6.35
N TYR A 142 -16.13 5.75 -7.48
CA TYR A 142 -16.79 5.67 -8.79
C TYR A 142 -16.91 4.23 -9.32
N HIS A 143 -16.59 3.20 -8.53
CA HIS A 143 -16.66 1.80 -8.96
C HIS A 143 -15.90 1.53 -10.29
N ILE A 144 -14.81 2.25 -10.52
CA ILE A 144 -13.95 2.09 -11.70
C ILE A 144 -12.51 1.89 -11.26
N TRP A 145 -11.76 1.14 -12.07
CA TRP A 145 -10.31 1.05 -11.93
C TRP A 145 -9.67 2.32 -12.52
N LYS A 146 -8.79 2.95 -11.75
CA LYS A 146 -7.99 4.10 -12.15
C LYS A 146 -6.52 3.71 -12.19
N VAL A 147 -5.86 4.03 -13.30
CA VAL A 147 -4.42 3.81 -13.47
C VAL A 147 -3.64 4.95 -12.80
N VAL A 148 -2.54 4.62 -12.17
CA VAL A 148 -1.58 5.56 -11.59
C VAL A 148 -0.19 5.20 -12.08
N GLU A 149 0.57 6.21 -12.45
CA GLU A 149 1.99 6.14 -12.82
C GLU A 149 2.81 6.92 -11.78
N LEU A 150 3.93 6.35 -11.32
CA LEU A 150 4.88 7.01 -10.44
C LEU A 150 6.23 7.12 -11.14
N ALA A 151 6.67 8.36 -11.36
CA ALA A 151 7.98 8.69 -11.91
C ALA A 151 8.96 8.99 -10.77
N VAL A 152 9.60 7.95 -10.22
CA VAL A 152 10.53 8.08 -9.09
C VAL A 152 11.96 8.26 -9.60
N SER A 153 12.56 9.42 -9.34
CA SER A 153 13.92 9.76 -9.77
C SER A 153 15.00 9.43 -8.73
N THR A 154 14.89 8.26 -8.08
CA THR A 154 15.89 7.75 -7.14
C THR A 154 16.55 6.51 -7.74
N PHE A 155 17.87 6.56 -7.91
CA PHE A 155 18.66 5.53 -8.60
C PHE A 155 19.77 4.99 -7.71
N TRP A 156 20.30 3.82 -8.07
CA TRP A 156 21.48 3.24 -7.44
C TRP A 156 22.66 4.27 -7.42
N PRO A 157 23.44 4.38 -6.33
CA PRO A 157 23.51 3.48 -5.16
C PRO A 157 22.43 3.71 -4.10
N ASN A 158 21.59 4.72 -4.25
CA ASN A 158 20.42 4.88 -3.39
C ASN A 158 19.38 3.82 -3.72
N TYR A 159 18.47 3.60 -2.78
CA TYR A 159 17.32 2.74 -2.99
C TYR A 159 16.09 3.37 -2.38
N TYR A 160 14.92 2.99 -2.88
CA TYR A 160 13.67 3.48 -2.33
C TYR A 160 12.67 2.36 -2.12
N GLN A 161 11.69 2.63 -1.26
CA GLN A 161 10.59 1.72 -0.99
C GLN A 161 9.27 2.45 -1.18
N VAL A 162 8.38 1.86 -1.98
CA VAL A 162 7.01 2.34 -2.13
C VAL A 162 6.13 1.75 -1.02
N VAL A 163 5.31 2.59 -0.41
CA VAL A 163 4.33 2.20 0.61
C VAL A 163 2.94 2.62 0.16
N PHE A 164 2.04 1.65 0.05
CA PHE A 164 0.62 1.86 -0.16
C PHE A 164 -0.08 1.90 1.20
N GLU A 165 -0.74 3.01 1.52
CA GLU A 165 -1.49 3.17 2.76
C GLU A 165 -2.96 3.41 2.46
N ALA A 166 -3.83 2.59 3.05
CA ALA A 166 -5.27 2.84 3.07
C ALA A 166 -5.64 3.51 4.40
N VAL A 167 -6.26 4.69 4.34
CA VAL A 167 -6.80 5.38 5.52
C VAL A 167 -8.32 5.31 5.48
N SER A 168 -8.95 4.62 6.43
CA SER A 168 -10.40 4.50 6.48
C SER A 168 -11.07 5.85 6.74
N SER A 169 -12.17 6.13 6.05
CA SER A 169 -13.05 7.28 6.35
C SER A 169 -14.11 6.97 7.42
N GLY A 170 -14.12 5.74 7.96
CA GLY A 170 -15.17 5.24 8.82
C GLY A 170 -16.45 4.80 8.09
N GLN A 171 -16.47 4.92 6.76
CA GLN A 171 -17.57 4.42 5.93
C GLN A 171 -17.33 2.96 5.50
N ARG A 172 -18.41 2.25 5.19
CA ARG A 172 -18.33 0.88 4.69
C ARG A 172 -18.00 0.86 3.20
N GLY A 173 -17.19 -0.10 2.78
CA GLY A 173 -16.80 -0.26 1.39
C GLY A 173 -15.43 -0.91 1.28
N VAL A 174 -14.83 -0.79 0.11
CA VAL A 174 -13.53 -1.36 -0.21
C VAL A 174 -12.65 -0.38 -0.97
N LEU A 175 -11.35 -0.50 -0.75
CA LEU A 175 -10.30 0.06 -1.58
C LEU A 175 -9.43 -1.10 -2.04
N ALA A 176 -9.20 -1.23 -3.33
CA ALA A 176 -8.44 -2.31 -3.93
C ALA A 176 -7.33 -1.78 -4.83
N ILE A 177 -6.25 -2.54 -4.95
CA ILE A 177 -5.12 -2.31 -5.85
C ILE A 177 -4.77 -3.59 -6.61
N LYS A 178 -4.27 -3.45 -7.83
CA LYS A 178 -3.80 -4.58 -8.65
C LYS A 178 -2.77 -4.13 -9.68
N ASP A 179 -2.23 -5.11 -10.40
CA ASP A 179 -1.37 -4.91 -11.57
C ASP A 179 -0.22 -3.93 -11.27
N ILE A 180 0.40 -4.07 -10.09
CA ILE A 180 1.57 -3.26 -9.72
C ILE A 180 2.74 -3.75 -10.59
N THR A 181 3.35 -2.86 -11.37
CA THR A 181 4.45 -3.20 -12.28
C THR A 181 5.58 -2.18 -12.17
N LEU A 182 6.79 -2.63 -12.47
CA LEU A 182 7.98 -1.80 -12.63
C LEU A 182 8.45 -1.95 -14.07
N GLU A 183 8.41 -0.87 -14.83
CA GLU A 183 8.67 -0.84 -16.26
C GLU A 183 9.99 -0.11 -16.53
N GLY A 184 10.90 -0.72 -17.29
CA GLY A 184 12.21 -0.15 -17.62
C GLY A 184 12.17 0.94 -18.70
N HIS A 185 11.21 1.84 -18.62
CA HIS A 185 11.10 3.02 -19.49
C HIS A 185 10.51 4.20 -18.73
N GLN A 186 10.61 5.40 -19.30
CA GLN A 186 9.94 6.59 -18.77
C GLN A 186 8.42 6.41 -18.72
N CYS A 187 7.76 7.06 -17.76
CA CYS A 187 6.31 7.08 -17.69
C CYS A 187 5.71 7.84 -18.88
N ILE A 188 4.51 7.47 -19.32
CA ILE A 188 3.88 8.03 -20.52
C ILE A 188 3.19 9.35 -20.18
N ASN A 189 2.43 9.37 -19.09
CA ASN A 189 1.59 10.50 -18.69
C ASN A 189 2.20 11.31 -17.55
N THR A 190 3.23 10.76 -16.90
CA THR A 190 3.93 11.40 -15.79
C THR A 190 5.36 11.78 -16.18
N PRO A 191 5.71 13.09 -16.23
CA PRO A 191 7.06 13.53 -16.52
C PRO A 191 8.04 13.14 -15.40
N HIS A 192 9.29 12.91 -15.79
CA HIS A 192 10.37 12.53 -14.88
C HIS A 192 11.19 13.75 -14.50
N PHE A 193 11.47 13.93 -13.20
CA PHE A 193 12.45 14.93 -12.77
C PHE A 193 13.86 14.48 -13.13
N LEU A 194 14.64 15.40 -13.71
CA LEU A 194 16.09 15.23 -13.77
C LEU A 194 16.68 15.35 -12.36
N HIS A 195 17.82 14.71 -12.13
CA HIS A 195 18.50 14.74 -10.85
C HIS A 195 18.80 16.18 -10.40
N ILE A 196 18.17 16.62 -9.32
CA ILE A 196 18.34 17.95 -8.73
C ILE A 196 19.58 17.92 -7.83
N LYS A 197 20.50 18.86 -8.03
CA LYS A 197 21.70 18.98 -7.19
C LYS A 197 21.38 19.76 -5.90
N GLY A 198 22.15 19.49 -4.84
CA GLY A 198 22.12 20.30 -3.63
C GLY A 198 22.40 21.77 -3.94
N VAL A 199 21.75 22.66 -3.20
CA VAL A 199 21.89 24.12 -3.34
C VAL A 199 22.51 24.66 -2.05
N GLU A 200 23.70 25.25 -2.16
CA GLU A 200 24.37 25.90 -1.04
C GLU A 200 24.05 27.40 -1.05
N VAL A 201 23.57 27.93 0.07
CA VAL A 201 23.30 29.36 0.27
C VAL A 201 23.74 29.81 1.64
N ASN A 202 24.11 31.09 1.78
CA ASN A 202 24.43 31.65 3.08
C ASN A 202 23.14 31.96 3.87
N ALA A 203 23.27 32.01 5.20
CA ALA A 203 22.17 32.41 6.07
C ALA A 203 21.61 33.79 5.66
N GLY A 204 20.28 33.89 5.54
CA GLY A 204 19.59 35.11 5.11
C GLY A 204 19.53 35.32 3.60
N GLN A 205 20.06 34.40 2.79
CA GLN A 205 19.93 34.43 1.33
C GLN A 205 18.84 33.47 0.85
N THR A 206 18.26 33.76 -0.32
CA THR A 206 17.24 32.93 -0.96
C THR A 206 17.88 31.71 -1.63
N ALA A 207 17.40 30.49 -1.29
CA ALA A 207 17.70 29.27 -2.03
C ALA A 207 16.72 29.09 -3.19
N THR A 208 17.25 28.78 -4.38
CA THR A 208 16.44 28.52 -5.58
C THR A 208 16.72 27.10 -6.08
N PHE A 209 15.67 26.27 -6.15
CA PHE A 209 15.76 24.92 -6.71
C PHE A 209 15.25 24.91 -8.15
N HIS A 210 16.13 24.55 -9.08
CA HIS A 210 15.77 24.39 -10.48
C HIS A 210 15.35 22.94 -10.76
N CYS A 211 14.04 22.73 -10.87
CA CYS A 211 13.46 21.41 -11.11
C CYS A 211 13.20 21.23 -12.62
N THR A 212 14.11 20.57 -13.32
CA THR A 212 13.94 20.28 -14.75
C THR A 212 13.22 18.95 -14.93
N VAL A 213 12.22 18.91 -15.83
CA VAL A 213 11.43 17.72 -16.12
C VAL A 213 11.60 17.27 -17.57
N ASN A 214 11.62 15.96 -17.79
CA ASN A 214 11.50 15.33 -19.10
C ASN A 214 10.04 14.89 -19.31
N GLY A 215 9.39 15.43 -20.33
CA GLY A 215 7.97 15.18 -20.66
C GLY A 215 7.16 16.47 -20.77
N GLN A 216 5.89 16.36 -21.16
CA GLN A 216 4.97 17.50 -21.19
C GLN A 216 4.15 17.54 -19.90
N PRO A 217 4.34 18.56 -19.04
CA PRO A 217 3.50 18.72 -17.86
C PRO A 217 2.08 19.07 -18.29
N GLN A 218 1.11 18.25 -17.90
CA GLN A 218 -0.31 18.58 -18.04
C GLN A 218 -0.72 19.51 -16.89
N GLY A 219 -1.65 20.44 -17.15
CA GLY A 219 -2.04 21.50 -16.19
C GLY A 219 -2.61 21.02 -14.84
N ASN A 220 -2.94 19.73 -14.71
CA ASN A 220 -3.48 19.13 -13.48
C ASN A 220 -2.47 18.26 -12.72
N LEU A 221 -1.22 18.22 -13.15
CA LEU A 221 -0.22 17.34 -12.56
C LEU A 221 0.44 18.00 -11.34
N LEU A 222 0.23 17.42 -10.15
CA LEU A 222 0.94 17.81 -8.94
C LEU A 222 2.33 17.18 -8.97
N LEU A 223 3.37 18.00 -8.93
CA LEU A 223 4.74 17.56 -8.83
C LEU A 223 5.22 17.68 -7.40
N HIS A 224 5.67 16.57 -6.82
CA HIS A 224 6.19 16.53 -5.45
C HIS A 224 7.71 16.48 -5.47
N LEU A 225 8.33 17.49 -4.86
CA LEU A 225 9.75 17.47 -4.55
C LEU A 225 9.92 17.17 -3.06
N GLN A 226 10.58 16.06 -2.74
CA GLN A 226 10.96 15.72 -1.38
C GLN A 226 12.48 15.62 -1.32
N GLY A 227 13.10 16.47 -0.51
CA GLY A 227 14.51 16.37 -0.15
C GLY A 227 14.66 15.87 1.28
N MET A 228 15.84 15.33 1.60
CA MET A 228 16.29 15.14 2.99
C MET A 228 16.86 16.44 3.55
#